data_AF-A0A2U3DPB0-F1
#
_entry.id   AF-A0A2U3DPB0-F1
#
_cell.length_a   1.000
_cell.length_b   1.000
_cell.length_c   1.000
_cell.angle_alpha   90.00
_cell.angle_beta   90.00
_cell.angle_gamma   90.00
#
_symmetry.space_group_name_H-M   'P 1'
#
loop_
_entity.id
_entity.type
_entity.pdbx_description
1 polymer ?
#
loop_
_entity_poly.entity_id
_entity_poly.type
_entity_poly.pdbx_seq_one_letter_code
_entity_poly.pdbx_strand_id
1 'polypeptide(L)'
;MGGADRCSLHLSGTQYIPDTWFDEQVKRYRSSNEILQGYIVKEVEVLKAYYGRQVRTQDAARAITHPISSTSIPLGGTSSDDIVPLTQLWRLLKDALVEWPPDRTPDLVLLLAAIARRRDRIHRGEAFDDDEQPLAWTCLPYLTMIWSEAYWMEPGQIVRRCNGVESRHRARDAYIKQQDAEAQLVAAGVFEWRRAFWYLIKTLERVANHHDNTVASGDDTAEVLLQADFHIPAVACWIKHNGRRLYDEIAKDELKAWDERDVPVEARHFDQPTNRWSFWAERLGKFVRDEPDDIVKRAACHAVQNMEAIAGESRQYNARHDERDGSCIICSTMMDEPRVD
;
A
#
# COMPACT_ATOMS: atom_id res chain seq x y z
N MET A 1 27.80 8.08 9.11
CA MET A 1 26.79 7.03 9.39
C MET A 1 26.05 6.80 8.09
N GLY A 2 26.56 5.83 7.32
CA GLY A 2 26.05 5.47 6.00
C GLY A 2 25.27 4.17 6.13
N GLY A 3 24.01 4.23 5.78
CA GLY A 3 23.09 3.09 5.72
C GLY A 3 21.97 3.47 4.77
N ALA A 4 22.32 3.89 3.55
CA ALA A 4 21.34 3.88 2.48
C ALA A 4 20.97 2.41 2.26
N ASP A 5 19.80 2.03 2.74
CA ASP A 5 19.17 0.74 2.49
C ASP A 5 19.24 0.52 0.98
N ARG A 6 20.16 -0.36 0.56
CA ARG A 6 20.36 -0.69 -0.83
C ARG A 6 19.17 -1.54 -1.23
N CYS A 7 18.09 -0.89 -1.68
CA CYS A 7 17.08 -1.55 -2.49
C CYS A 7 17.76 -2.05 -3.78
N SER A 8 18.46 -3.18 -3.69
CA SER A 8 18.75 -4.00 -4.85
C SER A 8 17.44 -4.67 -5.19
N LEU A 9 16.64 -4.05 -6.07
CA LEU A 9 15.66 -4.84 -6.80
C LEU A 9 16.43 -6.01 -7.40
N HIS A 10 16.12 -7.23 -6.95
CA HIS A 10 16.58 -8.41 -7.65
C HIS A 10 16.13 -8.27 -9.09
N LEU A 11 17.13 -8.14 -9.97
CA LEU A 11 17.09 -7.88 -11.40
C LEU A 11 15.68 -8.02 -11.98
N SER A 12 15.05 -6.86 -12.23
CA SER A 12 13.87 -6.73 -13.08
C SER A 12 14.08 -7.57 -14.35
N GLY A 13 13.55 -8.80 -14.35
CA GLY A 13 13.82 -9.81 -15.38
C GLY A 13 13.81 -11.28 -14.91
N THR A 14 14.13 -11.58 -13.65
CA THR A 14 14.06 -12.97 -13.15
C THR A 14 12.66 -13.29 -12.61
N GLN A 15 11.95 -14.22 -13.25
CA GLN A 15 10.65 -14.74 -12.77
C GLN A 15 10.76 -15.57 -11.48
N TYR A 16 11.98 -15.81 -10.98
CA TYR A 16 12.26 -16.69 -9.85
C TYR A 16 13.17 -16.00 -8.83
N ILE A 17 12.93 -16.26 -7.54
CA ILE A 17 13.78 -15.81 -6.43
C ILE A 17 14.82 -16.90 -6.14
N PRO A 18 16.12 -16.63 -6.37
CA PRO A 18 17.15 -17.63 -6.16
C PRO A 18 17.28 -17.98 -4.68
N ASP A 19 17.70 -19.22 -4.39
CA ASP A 19 17.95 -19.69 -3.03
C ASP A 19 18.93 -18.79 -2.27
N THR A 20 19.89 -18.19 -2.99
CA THR A 20 20.87 -17.24 -2.45
C THR A 20 20.22 -15.99 -1.85
N TRP A 21 19.03 -15.59 -2.30
CA TRP A 21 18.29 -14.47 -1.71
C TRP A 21 17.95 -14.76 -0.24
N PHE A 22 17.45 -15.96 0.05
CA PHE A 22 17.12 -16.37 1.41
C PHE A 22 18.37 -16.45 2.29
N ASP A 23 19.47 -17.00 1.76
CA ASP A 23 20.75 -17.03 2.47
C ASP A 23 21.29 -15.63 2.78
N GLU A 24 21.08 -14.68 1.86
CA GLU A 24 21.42 -13.28 2.06
C GLU A 24 20.58 -12.62 3.14
N GLN A 25 19.28 -12.94 3.27
CA GLN A 25 18.44 -12.41 4.35
C GLN A 25 18.94 -12.87 5.72
N VAL A 26 19.31 -14.15 5.87
CA VAL A 26 19.90 -14.67 7.13
C VAL A 26 21.19 -13.92 7.51
N LYS A 27 21.99 -13.53 6.51
CA LYS A 27 23.22 -12.74 6.72
C LYS A 27 22.92 -11.27 7.03
N ARG A 28 21.97 -10.67 6.32
CA ARG A 28 21.56 -9.26 6.43
C ARG A 28 21.06 -8.94 7.83
N TYR A 29 20.27 -9.84 8.40
CA TYR A 29 19.66 -9.66 9.73
C TYR A 29 20.46 -10.30 10.88
N ARG A 30 21.72 -10.68 10.64
CA ARG A 30 22.52 -11.38 11.66
C ARG A 30 22.52 -10.64 13.01
N SER A 31 22.20 -11.37 14.07
CA SER A 31 22.21 -10.89 15.44
C SER A 31 23.30 -11.58 16.25
N SER A 32 23.90 -10.85 17.21
CA SER A 32 24.78 -11.44 18.23
C SER A 32 24.01 -12.20 19.31
N ASN A 33 22.70 -11.97 19.41
CA ASN A 33 21.81 -12.72 20.30
C ASN A 33 21.38 -14.02 19.60
N GLU A 34 21.78 -15.16 20.17
CA GLU A 34 21.52 -16.50 19.62
C GLU A 34 20.01 -16.81 19.48
N ILE A 35 19.18 -16.28 20.37
CA ILE A 35 17.72 -16.46 20.31
C ILE A 35 17.18 -15.75 19.07
N LEU A 36 17.51 -14.46 18.91
CA LEU A 36 17.10 -13.67 17.76
C LEU A 36 17.62 -14.25 16.45
N GLN A 37 18.88 -14.70 16.43
CA GLN A 37 19.46 -15.36 15.27
C GLN A 37 18.69 -16.64 14.92
N GLY A 38 18.28 -17.43 15.92
CA GLY A 38 17.44 -18.60 15.73
C GLY A 38 16.04 -18.29 15.20
N TYR A 39 15.50 -17.10 15.47
CA TYR A 39 14.18 -16.68 14.95
C TYR A 39 14.29 -16.38 13.47
N ILE A 40 15.26 -15.55 13.08
CA ILE A 40 15.50 -15.16 11.68
C ILE A 40 15.70 -16.39 10.79
N VAL A 41 16.49 -17.37 11.23
CA VAL A 41 16.70 -18.61 10.46
C VAL A 41 15.37 -19.33 10.20
N LYS A 42 14.55 -19.51 11.24
CA LYS A 42 13.23 -20.16 11.11
C LYS A 42 12.28 -19.35 10.24
N GLU A 43 12.25 -18.03 10.42
CA GLU A 43 11.38 -17.13 9.66
C GLU A 43 11.71 -17.17 8.16
N VAL A 44 13.00 -17.13 7.82
CA VAL A 44 13.48 -17.26 6.45
C VAL A 44 13.16 -18.64 5.86
N GLU A 45 13.35 -19.72 6.62
CA GLU A 45 12.99 -21.07 6.17
C GLU A 45 11.49 -21.21 5.88
N VAL A 46 10.63 -20.68 6.75
CA VAL A 46 9.18 -20.68 6.55
C VAL A 46 8.81 -19.84 5.32
N LEU A 47 9.42 -18.66 5.15
CA LEU A 47 9.18 -17.82 3.99
C LEU A 47 9.61 -18.49 2.68
N LYS A 48 10.74 -19.21 2.69
CA LYS A 48 11.23 -20.02 1.56
C LYS A 48 10.26 -21.15 1.22
N ALA A 49 9.79 -21.90 2.22
CA ALA A 49 8.79 -22.94 2.02
C ALA A 49 7.47 -22.37 1.48
N TYR A 50 7.05 -21.20 1.95
CA TYR A 50 5.86 -20.51 1.47
C TYR A 50 6.00 -20.03 0.02
N TYR A 51 7.15 -19.44 -0.33
CA TYR A 51 7.49 -19.07 -1.70
C TYR A 51 7.39 -20.27 -2.65
N GLY A 52 7.96 -21.41 -2.24
CA GLY A 52 7.91 -22.69 -2.94
C GLY A 52 6.55 -23.40 -2.90
N ARG A 53 5.51 -22.78 -2.31
CA ARG A 53 4.15 -23.32 -2.16
C ARG A 53 4.08 -24.67 -1.42
N GLN A 54 5.07 -24.94 -0.57
CA GLN A 54 5.17 -26.17 0.21
C GLN A 54 4.29 -26.12 1.46
N VAL A 55 3.94 -24.91 1.91
CA VAL A 55 3.05 -24.66 3.06
C VAL A 55 1.91 -23.73 2.64
N ARG A 56 0.73 -23.93 3.22
CA ARG A 56 -0.43 -23.06 2.98
C ARG A 56 -0.26 -21.74 3.74
N THR A 57 -0.94 -20.69 3.30
CA THR A 57 -0.84 -19.34 3.89
C THR A 57 -1.08 -19.32 5.40
N GLN A 58 -2.09 -20.02 5.91
CA GLN A 58 -2.39 -20.06 7.34
C GLN A 58 -1.32 -20.79 8.16
N ASP A 59 -0.80 -21.89 7.60
CA ASP A 59 0.26 -22.68 8.22
C ASP A 59 1.58 -21.89 8.23
N ALA A 60 1.88 -21.17 7.14
CA ALA A 60 3.01 -20.25 7.05
C ALA A 60 2.88 -19.08 8.04
N ALA A 61 1.71 -18.43 8.12
CA ALA A 61 1.46 -17.34 9.07
C ALA A 61 1.66 -17.78 10.52
N ARG A 62 1.21 -19.00 10.86
CA ARG A 62 1.44 -19.58 12.19
C ARG A 62 2.93 -19.88 12.40
N ALA A 63 3.58 -20.55 11.46
CA ALA A 63 4.96 -20.99 11.62
C ALA A 63 5.93 -19.81 11.69
N ILE A 64 5.76 -18.78 10.84
CA ILE A 64 6.66 -17.63 10.76
C ILE A 64 6.59 -16.76 12.02
N THR A 65 5.41 -16.65 12.65
CA THR A 65 5.23 -15.85 13.88
C THR A 65 5.37 -16.67 15.16
N HIS A 66 5.49 -18.00 15.05
CA HIS A 66 5.56 -18.89 16.20
C HIS A 66 6.74 -18.55 17.13
N PRO A 67 7.97 -18.27 16.65
CA PRO A 67 9.08 -17.92 17.53
C PRO A 67 8.75 -16.73 18.44
N ILE A 68 8.13 -15.69 17.90
CA ILE A 68 7.75 -14.48 18.66
C ILE A 68 6.54 -14.75 19.57
N SER A 69 5.58 -15.55 19.12
CA SER A 69 4.36 -15.81 19.90
C SER A 69 4.60 -16.72 21.11
N SER A 70 5.56 -17.66 21.00
CA SER A 70 5.71 -18.78 21.95
C SER A 70 6.85 -18.60 22.95
N THR A 71 7.60 -17.50 22.89
CA THR A 71 8.71 -17.19 23.80
C THR A 71 8.43 -15.96 24.63
N SER A 72 9.11 -15.82 25.76
CA SER A 72 9.17 -14.56 26.50
C SER A 72 10.02 -13.53 25.75
N ILE A 73 9.94 -12.26 26.15
CA ILE A 73 10.74 -11.18 25.56
C ILE A 73 12.23 -11.54 25.66
N PRO A 74 12.99 -11.56 24.54
CA PRO A 74 14.42 -11.82 24.57
C PRO A 74 15.15 -10.61 25.17
N LEU A 75 15.46 -10.68 26.47
CA LEU A 75 16.14 -9.61 27.22
C LEU A 75 17.53 -9.32 26.62
N GLY A 76 17.60 -8.26 25.82
CA GLY A 76 18.81 -7.63 25.29
C GLY A 76 19.36 -6.52 26.18
N GLY A 77 18.64 -6.16 27.25
CA GLY A 77 19.02 -5.13 28.21
C GLY A 77 18.58 -3.72 27.82
N THR A 78 17.60 -3.60 26.92
CA THR A 78 17.07 -2.30 26.46
C THR A 78 15.57 -2.18 26.71
N SER A 79 15.06 -0.95 26.72
CA SER A 79 13.62 -0.67 26.87
C SER A 79 12.78 -1.03 25.63
N SER A 80 13.37 -1.65 24.60
CA SER A 80 12.69 -1.97 23.34
C SER A 80 12.93 -3.43 22.89
N ASP A 81 13.37 -4.28 23.82
CA ASP A 81 13.70 -5.69 23.57
C ASP A 81 12.51 -6.50 23.03
N ASP A 82 11.30 -6.09 23.38
CA ASP A 82 10.03 -6.68 22.92
C ASP A 82 9.73 -6.36 21.45
N ILE A 83 10.17 -5.20 20.96
CA ILE A 83 9.93 -4.72 19.59
C ILE A 83 10.95 -5.30 18.60
N VAL A 84 12.19 -5.58 19.03
CA VAL A 84 13.28 -6.02 18.14
C VAL A 84 12.89 -7.24 17.27
N PRO A 85 12.32 -8.34 17.81
CA PRO A 85 11.90 -9.48 17.00
C PRO A 85 10.84 -9.13 15.94
N LEU A 86 9.87 -8.27 16.29
CA LEU A 86 8.83 -7.82 15.36
C LEU A 86 9.45 -7.04 14.20
N THR A 87 10.35 -6.10 14.51
CA THR A 87 10.99 -5.28 13.48
C THR A 87 11.85 -6.11 12.53
N GLN A 88 12.49 -7.19 13.00
CA GLN A 88 13.24 -8.11 12.14
C GLN A 88 12.32 -8.86 11.18
N LEU A 89 11.22 -9.43 11.68
CA LEU A 89 10.23 -10.11 10.86
C LEU A 89 9.63 -9.15 9.81
N TRP A 90 9.29 -7.93 10.20
CA TRP A 90 8.75 -6.92 9.28
C TRP A 90 9.76 -6.48 8.23
N ARG A 91 11.03 -6.33 8.59
CA ARG A 91 12.09 -6.03 7.61
C ARG A 91 12.26 -7.16 6.60
N LEU A 92 12.23 -8.43 7.04
CA LEU A 92 12.24 -9.60 6.15
C LEU A 92 11.06 -9.59 5.17
N LEU A 93 9.83 -9.39 5.66
CA LEU A 93 8.63 -9.39 4.81
C LEU A 93 8.55 -8.15 3.91
N LYS A 94 9.04 -7.00 4.38
CA LYS A 94 9.21 -5.78 3.59
C LYS A 94 10.16 -6.01 2.42
N ASP A 95 11.33 -6.59 2.68
CA ASP A 95 12.31 -6.89 1.63
C ASP A 95 11.74 -7.87 0.61
N ALA A 96 10.99 -8.89 1.07
CA ALA A 96 10.27 -9.79 0.17
C ALA A 96 9.25 -9.03 -0.71
N LEU A 97 8.46 -8.12 -0.11
CA LEU A 97 7.46 -7.34 -0.85
C LEU A 97 8.07 -6.45 -1.93
N VAL A 98 9.26 -5.90 -1.69
CA VAL A 98 9.96 -5.01 -2.64
C VAL A 98 10.81 -5.77 -3.65
N GLU A 99 11.57 -6.77 -3.21
CA GLU A 99 12.58 -7.44 -4.04
C GLU A 99 12.00 -8.62 -4.83
N TRP A 100 10.85 -9.19 -4.42
CA TRP A 100 10.23 -10.29 -5.15
C TRP A 100 9.51 -9.85 -6.43
N PRO A 101 9.38 -10.73 -7.43
CA PRO A 101 8.62 -10.46 -8.64
C PRO A 101 7.19 -9.96 -8.35
N PRO A 102 6.66 -8.99 -9.13
CA PRO A 102 5.33 -8.42 -8.93
C PRO A 102 4.17 -9.43 -8.81
N ASP A 103 4.25 -10.54 -9.54
CA ASP A 103 3.26 -11.62 -9.50
C ASP A 103 3.22 -12.37 -8.16
N ARG A 104 4.24 -12.22 -7.31
CA ARG A 104 4.29 -12.81 -5.96
C ARG A 104 3.87 -11.84 -4.85
N THR A 105 3.67 -10.56 -5.14
CA THR A 105 3.15 -9.59 -4.15
C THR A 105 1.80 -10.04 -3.55
N PRO A 106 0.81 -10.55 -4.32
CA PRO A 106 -0.45 -11.02 -3.76
C PRO A 106 -0.27 -12.14 -2.72
N ASP A 107 0.69 -13.05 -2.91
CA ASP A 107 0.96 -14.12 -1.94
C ASP A 107 1.44 -13.56 -0.60
N LEU A 108 2.35 -12.57 -0.62
CA LEU A 108 2.85 -11.91 0.58
C LEU A 108 1.77 -11.08 1.29
N VAL A 109 0.90 -10.42 0.52
CA VAL A 109 -0.26 -9.69 1.07
C VAL A 109 -1.21 -10.67 1.76
N LEU A 110 -1.45 -11.85 1.17
CA LEU A 110 -2.25 -12.91 1.80
C LEU A 110 -1.60 -13.43 3.08
N LEU A 111 -0.28 -13.59 3.11
CA LEU A 111 0.47 -13.99 4.30
C LEU A 111 0.31 -12.96 5.42
N LEU A 112 0.49 -11.68 5.13
CA LEU A 112 0.32 -10.60 6.11
C LEU A 112 -1.12 -10.51 6.63
N ALA A 113 -2.11 -10.61 5.75
CA ALA A 113 -3.52 -10.66 6.15
C ALA A 113 -3.83 -11.90 7.02
N ALA A 114 -3.19 -13.05 6.76
CA ALA A 114 -3.32 -14.23 7.60
C ALA A 114 -2.64 -14.04 8.97
N ILE A 115 -1.49 -13.38 9.02
CA ILE A 115 -0.86 -13.00 10.29
C ILE A 115 -1.77 -12.08 11.10
N ALA A 116 -2.36 -11.06 10.47
CA ALA A 116 -3.23 -10.08 11.13
C ALA A 116 -4.50 -10.70 11.75
N ARG A 117 -4.92 -11.89 11.26
CA ARG A 117 -6.08 -12.62 11.77
C ARG A 117 -5.73 -13.60 12.91
N ARG A 118 -4.45 -13.74 13.26
CA ARG A 118 -4.03 -14.60 14.36
C ARG A 118 -4.51 -14.01 15.68
N ARG A 119 -4.95 -14.90 16.57
CA ARG A 119 -5.40 -14.56 17.93
C ARG A 119 -4.32 -14.77 18.99
N ASP A 120 -3.16 -15.25 18.57
CA ASP A 120 -2.01 -15.47 19.46
C ASP A 120 -1.49 -14.10 19.92
N ARG A 121 -1.02 -14.04 21.18
CA ARG A 121 -0.38 -12.83 21.73
C ARG A 121 1.09 -12.80 21.36
N ILE A 122 1.65 -11.59 21.31
CA ILE A 122 3.08 -11.37 21.12
C ILE A 122 3.80 -11.64 22.44
N HIS A 123 4.92 -12.36 22.39
CA HIS A 123 5.74 -12.72 23.55
C HIS A 123 4.95 -13.33 24.71
N ARG A 124 4.07 -14.31 24.43
CA ARG A 124 3.15 -14.90 25.43
C ARG A 124 2.22 -13.88 26.13
N GLY A 125 2.09 -12.67 25.59
CA GLY A 125 1.34 -11.57 26.18
C GLY A 125 2.13 -10.69 27.15
N GLU A 126 3.47 -10.78 27.14
CA GLU A 126 4.36 -9.94 27.95
C GLU A 126 4.61 -8.55 27.34
N ALA A 127 4.34 -8.37 26.04
CA ALA A 127 4.50 -7.09 25.35
C ALA A 127 3.18 -6.31 25.34
N PHE A 128 3.26 -4.99 25.56
CA PHE A 128 2.10 -4.11 25.73
C PHE A 128 2.19 -2.92 24.78
N ASP A 129 1.04 -2.41 24.36
CA ASP A 129 0.96 -1.13 23.65
C ASP A 129 0.96 0.06 24.64
N ASP A 130 0.87 1.27 24.09
CA ASP A 130 0.88 2.52 24.85
C ASP A 130 -0.32 2.66 25.80
N ASP A 131 -1.40 1.89 25.57
CA ASP A 131 -2.62 1.83 26.39
C ASP A 131 -2.58 0.66 27.40
N GLU A 132 -1.40 0.08 27.64
CA GLU A 132 -1.16 -1.07 28.52
C GLU A 132 -1.99 -2.32 28.13
N GLN A 133 -2.40 -2.44 26.88
CA GLN A 133 -3.06 -3.64 26.38
C GLN A 133 -2.03 -4.63 25.83
N PRO A 134 -2.19 -5.94 26.09
CA PRO A 134 -1.29 -6.94 25.53
C PRO A 134 -1.30 -6.91 24.01
N LEU A 135 -0.12 -6.76 23.41
CA LEU A 135 0.04 -6.74 21.96
C LEU A 135 -0.41 -8.07 21.35
N ALA A 136 -1.17 -7.93 20.26
CA ALA A 136 -1.63 -9.02 19.43
C ALA A 136 -1.16 -8.82 17.98
N TRP A 137 -1.26 -9.86 17.17
CA TRP A 137 -0.94 -9.77 15.74
C TRP A 137 -1.96 -8.94 14.95
N THR A 138 -3.12 -8.63 15.53
CA THR A 138 -4.09 -7.71 14.95
C THR A 138 -3.43 -6.37 14.65
N CYS A 139 -3.69 -5.81 13.47
CA CYS A 139 -3.11 -4.56 12.99
C CYS A 139 -1.59 -4.57 12.74
N LEU A 140 -0.92 -5.73 12.89
CA LEU A 140 0.51 -5.92 12.57
C LEU A 140 1.41 -4.84 13.23
N PRO A 141 1.56 -4.87 14.57
CA PRO A 141 2.18 -3.78 15.31
C PRO A 141 3.58 -3.46 14.79
N TYR A 142 3.89 -2.17 14.65
CA TYR A 142 5.15 -1.64 14.09
C TYR A 142 5.42 -1.92 12.60
N LEU A 143 4.55 -2.63 11.88
CA LEU A 143 4.75 -2.85 10.43
C LEU A 143 4.76 -1.51 9.68
N THR A 144 3.82 -0.63 9.98
CA THR A 144 3.74 0.72 9.37
C THR A 144 4.98 1.55 9.65
N MET A 145 5.55 1.46 10.86
CA MET A 145 6.80 2.12 11.21
C MET A 145 7.95 1.61 10.33
N ILE A 146 8.11 0.29 10.22
CA ILE A 146 9.16 -0.33 9.40
C ILE A 146 8.98 -0.07 7.91
N TRP A 147 7.73 0.03 7.45
CA TRP A 147 7.41 0.48 6.10
C TRP A 147 7.88 1.92 5.94
N SER A 148 7.36 2.87 6.73
CA SER A 148 7.68 4.29 6.61
C SER A 148 9.17 4.64 6.79
N GLU A 149 9.91 3.99 7.71
CA GLU A 149 11.35 4.20 7.89
C GLU A 149 12.17 3.90 6.62
N ALA A 150 11.74 2.90 5.84
CA ALA A 150 12.41 2.52 4.61
C ALA A 150 12.09 3.45 3.42
N TYR A 151 10.99 4.21 3.52
CA TYR A 151 10.37 4.92 2.39
C TYR A 151 10.20 6.42 2.61
N TRP A 152 11.07 7.02 3.43
CA TRP A 152 11.06 8.47 3.71
C TRP A 152 11.42 9.36 2.51
N MET A 153 11.89 8.79 1.40
CA MET A 153 12.30 9.60 0.24
C MET A 153 11.16 9.80 -0.75
N GLU A 154 10.80 11.05 -0.97
CA GLU A 154 9.92 11.46 -2.07
C GLU A 154 10.65 11.35 -3.44
N PRO A 155 9.94 11.15 -4.56
CA PRO A 155 10.58 10.94 -5.86
C PRO A 155 11.60 12.00 -6.28
N GLY A 156 11.40 13.28 -5.94
CA GLY A 156 12.41 14.30 -6.23
C GLY A 156 13.71 14.07 -5.46
N GLN A 157 13.65 13.63 -4.21
CA GLN A 157 14.83 13.29 -3.40
C GLN A 157 15.54 12.05 -3.97
N ILE A 158 14.77 11.05 -4.45
CA ILE A 158 15.32 9.88 -5.14
C ILE A 158 16.07 10.31 -6.40
N VAL A 159 15.43 11.12 -7.25
CA VAL A 159 15.99 11.63 -8.50
C VAL A 159 17.30 12.39 -8.27
N ARG A 160 17.34 13.23 -7.24
CA ARG A 160 18.55 13.99 -6.87
C ARG A 160 19.75 13.09 -6.54
N ARG A 161 19.50 11.90 -6.01
CA ARG A 161 20.54 10.94 -5.61
C ARG A 161 20.94 9.98 -6.76
N CYS A 162 20.28 10.07 -7.91
CA CYS A 162 20.57 9.24 -9.08
C CYS A 162 21.75 9.78 -9.89
N ASN A 163 22.70 8.89 -10.22
CA ASN A 163 23.85 9.18 -11.08
C ASN A 163 23.58 8.72 -12.53
N GLY A 164 22.75 9.47 -13.25
CA GLY A 164 22.43 9.22 -14.66
C GLY A 164 21.22 8.32 -14.91
N VAL A 165 20.87 8.16 -16.19
CA VAL A 165 19.60 7.57 -16.68
C VAL A 165 19.36 6.15 -16.14
N GLU A 166 20.36 5.28 -16.22
CA GLU A 166 20.26 3.89 -15.74
C GLU A 166 19.95 3.79 -14.25
N SER A 167 20.56 4.64 -13.43
CA SER A 167 20.29 4.66 -11.99
C SER A 167 18.89 5.20 -11.69
N ARG A 168 18.43 6.20 -12.45
CA ARG A 168 17.07 6.74 -12.35
C ARG A 168 16.03 5.69 -12.73
N HIS A 169 16.25 4.93 -13.81
CA HIS A 169 15.37 3.84 -14.20
C HIS A 169 15.25 2.77 -13.11
N ARG A 170 16.37 2.30 -12.55
CA ARG A 170 16.32 1.34 -11.44
C ARG A 170 15.60 1.88 -10.20
N ALA A 171 15.85 3.14 -9.85
CA ALA A 171 15.21 3.78 -8.72
C ALA A 171 13.70 3.98 -8.95
N ARG A 172 13.30 4.33 -10.18
CA ARG A 172 11.90 4.41 -10.61
C ARG A 172 11.21 3.06 -10.49
N ASP A 173 11.80 2.01 -11.04
CA ASP A 173 11.20 0.68 -11.00
C ASP A 173 11.05 0.20 -9.54
N ALA A 174 12.01 0.53 -8.67
CA ALA A 174 11.96 0.20 -7.24
C ALA A 174 10.82 0.95 -6.53
N TYR A 175 10.71 2.25 -6.79
CA TYR A 175 9.66 3.09 -6.24
C TYR A 175 8.27 2.61 -6.69
N ILE A 176 8.08 2.35 -7.98
CA ILE A 176 6.80 1.87 -8.51
C ILE A 176 6.43 0.52 -7.90
N LYS A 177 7.39 -0.39 -7.77
CA LYS A 177 7.19 -1.68 -7.12
C LYS A 177 6.76 -1.53 -5.66
N GLN A 178 7.36 -0.59 -4.93
CA GLN A 178 6.96 -0.27 -3.56
C GLN A 178 5.54 0.29 -3.48
N GLN A 179 5.20 1.24 -4.35
CA GLN A 179 3.86 1.84 -4.41
C GLN A 179 2.78 0.82 -4.79
N ASP A 180 3.09 -0.12 -5.69
CA ASP A 180 2.18 -1.23 -6.02
C ASP A 180 1.97 -2.16 -4.83
N ALA A 181 3.02 -2.51 -4.09
CA ALA A 181 2.91 -3.32 -2.88
C ALA A 181 2.10 -2.60 -1.80
N GLU A 182 2.34 -1.31 -1.56
CA GLU A 182 1.59 -0.53 -0.58
C GLU A 182 0.11 -0.43 -0.96
N ALA A 183 -0.19 -0.16 -2.23
CA ALA A 183 -1.56 -0.10 -2.73
C ALA A 183 -2.30 -1.44 -2.52
N GLN A 184 -1.63 -2.58 -2.70
CA GLN A 184 -2.22 -3.89 -2.41
C GLN A 184 -2.42 -4.15 -0.92
N LEU A 185 -1.49 -3.72 -0.06
CA LEU A 185 -1.63 -3.81 1.40
C LEU A 185 -2.81 -2.97 1.90
N VAL A 186 -2.99 -1.78 1.35
CA VAL A 186 -4.16 -0.94 1.62
C VAL A 186 -5.45 -1.62 1.15
N ALA A 187 -5.47 -2.17 -0.07
CA ALA A 187 -6.64 -2.88 -0.60
C ALA A 187 -7.02 -4.11 0.26
N ALA A 188 -6.02 -4.78 0.84
CA ALA A 188 -6.22 -5.91 1.76
C ALA A 188 -6.62 -5.49 3.19
N GLY A 189 -6.67 -4.20 3.50
CA GLY A 189 -6.95 -3.67 4.83
C GLY A 189 -5.82 -3.88 5.83
N VAL A 190 -4.60 -4.14 5.36
CA VAL A 190 -3.40 -4.21 6.21
C VAL A 190 -2.95 -2.80 6.60
N PHE A 191 -2.95 -1.88 5.64
CA PHE A 191 -2.72 -0.47 5.89
C PHE A 191 -4.02 0.33 5.81
N GLU A 192 -4.02 1.48 6.47
CA GLU A 192 -5.15 2.38 6.48
C GLU A 192 -5.47 2.89 5.07
N TRP A 193 -6.73 2.82 4.70
CA TRP A 193 -7.19 3.16 3.36
C TRP A 193 -7.06 4.66 3.03
N ARG A 194 -7.04 5.54 4.04
CA ARG A 194 -6.82 6.98 3.89
C ARG A 194 -5.51 7.31 3.16
N ARG A 195 -4.51 6.43 3.23
CA ARG A 195 -3.24 6.54 2.47
C ARG A 195 -3.46 6.66 0.97
N ALA A 196 -4.42 5.93 0.40
CA ALA A 196 -4.72 6.01 -1.03
C ALA A 196 -5.23 7.41 -1.41
N PHE A 197 -6.14 7.98 -0.62
CA PHE A 197 -6.63 9.34 -0.84
C PHE A 197 -5.49 10.36 -0.74
N TRP A 198 -4.72 10.28 0.34
CA TRP A 198 -3.62 11.19 0.60
C TRP A 198 -2.62 11.22 -0.56
N TYR A 199 -2.24 10.04 -1.07
CA TYR A 199 -1.30 9.93 -2.18
C TYR A 199 -1.83 10.56 -3.48
N LEU A 200 -3.09 10.27 -3.83
CA LEU A 200 -3.71 10.83 -5.04
C LEU A 200 -3.86 12.35 -4.95
N ILE A 201 -4.25 12.90 -3.78
CA ILE A 201 -4.35 14.35 -3.59
C ILE A 201 -2.99 15.01 -3.76
N LYS A 202 -1.97 14.54 -3.03
CA LYS A 202 -0.61 15.09 -3.09
C LYS A 202 -0.02 15.07 -4.50
N THR A 203 -0.42 14.10 -5.32
CA THR A 203 0.09 13.95 -6.68
C THR A 203 -0.73 14.72 -7.72
N LEU A 204 -2.06 14.53 -7.74
CA LEU A 204 -2.91 14.97 -8.84
C LEU A 204 -3.50 16.38 -8.62
N GLU A 205 -3.69 16.79 -7.36
CA GLU A 205 -4.27 18.10 -7.04
C GLU A 205 -3.22 19.20 -6.89
N ARG A 206 -1.95 18.80 -6.74
CA ARG A 206 -0.79 19.69 -6.73
C ARG A 206 -0.77 20.60 -7.95
N VAL A 207 -0.58 21.88 -7.68
CA VAL A 207 -0.37 22.91 -8.71
C VAL A 207 0.96 22.66 -9.40
N ALA A 208 0.97 22.69 -10.73
CA ALA A 208 2.20 22.48 -11.50
C ALA A 208 3.27 23.51 -11.11
N ASN A 209 4.48 23.03 -10.82
CA ASN A 209 5.65 23.84 -10.55
C ASN A 209 6.56 23.83 -11.78
N HIS A 210 7.13 24.99 -12.12
CA HIS A 210 8.07 25.11 -13.26
C HIS A 210 9.38 24.33 -13.04
N HIS A 211 9.65 23.91 -11.81
CA HIS A 211 10.76 23.02 -11.46
C HIS A 211 10.36 21.53 -11.41
N ASP A 212 9.09 21.18 -11.68
CA ASP A 212 8.71 19.78 -11.79
C ASP A 212 9.52 19.07 -12.88
N ASN A 213 9.78 17.77 -12.69
CA ASN A 213 10.63 16.93 -13.53
C ASN A 213 12.11 17.39 -13.64
N THR A 214 12.53 18.36 -12.84
CA THR A 214 13.94 18.77 -12.75
C THR A 214 14.66 18.13 -11.57
N VAL A 215 15.99 18.19 -11.59
CA VAL A 215 16.82 17.79 -10.45
C VAL A 215 16.97 18.97 -9.49
N ALA A 216 16.49 18.82 -8.27
CA ALA A 216 16.60 19.85 -7.23
C ALA A 216 18.03 20.01 -6.69
N SER A 217 18.34 21.21 -6.19
CA SER A 217 19.64 21.50 -5.55
C SER A 217 19.78 20.86 -4.16
N GLY A 218 18.70 20.82 -3.37
CA GLY A 218 18.66 20.27 -2.01
C GLY A 218 17.46 19.35 -1.78
N ASP A 219 17.52 18.54 -0.72
CA ASP A 219 16.48 17.53 -0.42
C ASP A 219 15.15 18.16 -0.02
N ASP A 220 15.15 19.30 0.68
CA ASP A 220 13.93 20.04 1.06
C ASP A 220 13.18 20.54 -0.18
N THR A 221 13.91 21.10 -1.16
CA THR A 221 13.33 21.51 -2.44
C THR A 221 12.88 20.30 -3.25
N ALA A 222 13.62 19.19 -3.17
CA ALA A 222 13.33 17.98 -3.93
C ALA A 222 12.04 17.29 -3.46
N GLU A 223 11.73 17.35 -2.17
CA GLU A 223 10.55 16.71 -1.56
C GLU A 223 9.24 17.15 -2.23
N VAL A 224 9.14 18.42 -2.61
CA VAL A 224 7.92 19.01 -3.15
C VAL A 224 7.81 18.95 -4.68
N LEU A 225 8.82 18.43 -5.39
CA LEU A 225 8.79 18.35 -6.85
C LEU A 225 8.00 17.15 -7.34
N LEU A 226 7.11 17.38 -8.30
CA LEU A 226 6.51 16.29 -9.05
C LEU A 226 7.55 15.70 -10.02
N GLN A 227 7.78 14.41 -9.94
CA GLN A 227 8.55 13.61 -10.91
C GLN A 227 7.59 12.65 -11.61
N ALA A 228 7.12 13.01 -12.80
CA ALA A 228 6.02 12.34 -13.48
C ALA A 228 6.33 10.86 -13.79
N ASP A 229 7.57 10.54 -14.15
CA ASP A 229 8.06 9.18 -14.40
C ASP A 229 8.01 8.27 -13.17
N PHE A 230 7.94 8.82 -11.96
CA PHE A 230 7.72 8.06 -10.71
C PHE A 230 6.25 8.09 -10.28
N HIS A 231 5.68 9.28 -10.18
CA HIS A 231 4.38 9.49 -9.54
C HIS A 231 3.21 8.96 -10.38
N ILE A 232 3.22 9.14 -11.70
CA ILE A 232 2.07 8.76 -12.53
C ILE A 232 1.92 7.23 -12.63
N PRO A 233 3.00 6.44 -12.82
CA PRO A 233 2.91 4.99 -12.68
C PRO A 233 2.46 4.53 -11.29
N ALA A 234 2.92 5.18 -10.22
CA ALA A 234 2.46 4.86 -8.87
C ALA A 234 0.96 5.17 -8.67
N VAL A 235 0.46 6.32 -9.16
CA VAL A 235 -0.97 6.65 -9.17
C VAL A 235 -1.78 5.57 -9.89
N ALA A 236 -1.28 5.05 -11.02
CA ALA A 236 -1.94 3.96 -11.73
C ALA A 236 -2.06 2.69 -10.87
N CYS A 237 -1.05 2.35 -10.07
CA CYS A 237 -1.11 1.25 -9.10
C CYS A 237 -2.17 1.50 -8.02
N TRP A 238 -2.21 2.71 -7.43
CA TRP A 238 -3.22 3.06 -6.43
C TRP A 238 -4.65 2.96 -6.97
N ILE A 239 -4.90 3.49 -8.18
CA ILE A 239 -6.20 3.41 -8.84
C ILE A 239 -6.56 1.96 -9.18
N LYS A 240 -5.60 1.17 -9.67
CA LYS A 240 -5.83 -0.24 -10.01
C LYS A 240 -6.36 -1.04 -8.82
N HIS A 241 -5.76 -0.88 -7.65
CA HIS A 241 -6.11 -1.70 -6.48
C HIS A 241 -7.20 -1.09 -5.59
N ASN A 242 -7.28 0.25 -5.55
CA ASN A 242 -8.16 0.96 -4.61
C ASN A 242 -9.22 1.84 -5.30
N GLY A 243 -9.24 1.92 -6.63
CA GLY A 243 -10.05 2.88 -7.40
C GLY A 243 -11.55 2.79 -7.12
N ARG A 244 -12.11 1.58 -6.96
CA ARG A 244 -13.53 1.40 -6.60
C ARG A 244 -13.84 2.03 -5.25
N ARG A 245 -13.07 1.68 -4.22
CA ARG A 245 -13.24 2.24 -2.88
C ARG A 245 -13.01 3.76 -2.86
N LEU A 246 -12.00 4.24 -3.58
CA LEU A 246 -11.75 5.67 -3.76
C LEU A 246 -12.98 6.38 -4.31
N TYR A 247 -13.57 5.86 -5.39
CA TYR A 247 -14.76 6.42 -6.02
C TYR A 247 -15.96 6.45 -5.06
N ASP A 248 -16.21 5.34 -4.36
CA ASP A 248 -17.35 5.21 -3.45
C ASP A 248 -17.23 6.14 -2.23
N GLU A 249 -16.02 6.31 -1.68
CA GLU A 249 -15.78 7.22 -0.56
C GLU A 249 -15.74 8.69 -1.00
N ILE A 250 -15.27 8.99 -2.23
CA ILE A 250 -15.43 10.34 -2.82
C ILE A 250 -16.90 10.70 -2.90
N ALA A 251 -17.77 9.79 -3.34
CA ALA A 251 -19.20 10.06 -3.46
C ALA A 251 -19.88 10.37 -2.12
N LYS A 252 -19.30 9.90 -1.00
CA LYS A 252 -19.76 10.18 0.37
C LYS A 252 -19.13 11.42 1.01
N ASP A 253 -18.28 12.14 0.28
CA ASP A 253 -17.55 13.30 0.79
C ASP A 253 -16.64 13.00 1.98
N GLU A 254 -15.93 11.88 1.90
CA GLU A 254 -15.10 11.34 2.98
C GLU A 254 -14.10 12.34 3.60
N LEU A 255 -13.58 13.30 2.82
CA LEU A 255 -12.66 14.33 3.35
C LEU A 255 -13.30 15.25 4.40
N LYS A 256 -14.63 15.40 4.44
CA LYS A 256 -15.31 16.13 5.51
C LYS A 256 -15.26 15.41 6.86
N ALA A 257 -15.01 14.10 6.86
CA ALA A 257 -14.89 13.30 8.07
C ALA A 257 -13.45 13.27 8.62
N TRP A 258 -12.52 13.97 7.97
CA TRP A 258 -11.11 14.03 8.37
C TRP A 258 -10.88 15.25 9.26
N ASP A 259 -9.98 15.12 10.23
CA ASP A 259 -9.48 16.27 10.95
C ASP A 259 -8.72 17.19 9.96
N GLU A 260 -8.88 18.50 10.10
CA GLU A 260 -8.26 19.48 9.19
C GLU A 260 -6.74 19.30 9.07
N ARG A 261 -6.07 18.91 10.16
CA ARG A 261 -4.63 18.63 10.20
C ARG A 261 -4.20 17.42 9.35
N ASP A 262 -5.13 16.50 9.07
CA ASP A 262 -4.86 15.26 8.33
C ASP A 262 -5.16 15.41 6.84
N VAL A 263 -5.81 16.52 6.43
CA VAL A 263 -6.09 16.84 5.04
C VAL A 263 -4.81 17.38 4.38
N PRO A 264 -4.35 16.81 3.24
CA PRO A 264 -3.17 17.32 2.55
C PRO A 264 -3.34 18.79 2.14
N VAL A 265 -2.27 19.59 2.23
CA VAL A 265 -2.29 21.01 1.85
C VAL A 265 -2.61 21.23 0.37
N GLU A 266 -2.34 20.24 -0.48
CA GLU A 266 -2.69 20.26 -1.90
C GLU A 266 -4.18 20.00 -2.18
N ALA A 267 -4.96 19.63 -1.16
CA ALA A 267 -6.38 19.32 -1.32
C ALA A 267 -7.15 20.53 -1.85
N ARG A 268 -7.82 20.33 -2.98
CA ARG A 268 -8.71 21.32 -3.58
C ARG A 268 -10.10 21.22 -3.00
N HIS A 269 -10.78 22.35 -2.97
CA HIS A 269 -12.21 22.40 -2.73
C HIS A 269 -12.98 22.06 -4.00
N PHE A 270 -14.06 21.29 -3.87
CA PHE A 270 -14.96 20.93 -4.95
C PHE A 270 -16.40 21.12 -4.48
N ASP A 271 -17.23 21.80 -5.28
CA ASP A 271 -18.64 22.03 -4.94
C ASP A 271 -19.45 20.73 -4.85
N GLN A 272 -19.09 19.74 -5.68
CA GLN A 272 -19.61 18.38 -5.62
C GLN A 272 -18.44 17.41 -5.39
N PRO A 273 -18.51 16.49 -4.42
CA PRO A 273 -17.41 15.58 -4.10
C PRO A 273 -16.95 14.77 -5.32
N THR A 274 -17.89 14.29 -6.14
CA THR A 274 -17.63 13.53 -7.36
C THR A 274 -16.82 14.29 -8.42
N ASN A 275 -16.81 15.64 -8.38
CA ASN A 275 -15.98 16.44 -9.29
C ASN A 275 -14.49 16.19 -9.07
N ARG A 276 -14.08 15.75 -7.87
CA ARG A 276 -12.69 15.34 -7.60
C ARG A 276 -12.24 14.19 -8.49
N TRP A 277 -13.10 13.18 -8.67
CA TRP A 277 -12.80 12.04 -9.54
C TRP A 277 -12.62 12.46 -10.99
N SER A 278 -13.52 13.30 -11.51
CA SER A 278 -13.43 13.86 -12.85
C SER A 278 -12.19 14.72 -13.03
N PHE A 279 -11.84 15.53 -12.03
CA PHE A 279 -10.63 16.35 -12.03
C PHE A 279 -9.36 15.50 -12.10
N TRP A 280 -9.26 14.44 -11.29
CA TRP A 280 -8.14 13.49 -11.35
C TRP A 280 -8.03 12.81 -12.72
N ALA A 281 -9.15 12.37 -13.29
CA ALA A 281 -9.17 11.77 -14.63
C ALA A 281 -8.71 12.77 -15.72
N GLU A 282 -9.15 14.03 -15.66
CA GLU A 282 -8.71 15.07 -16.58
C GLU A 282 -7.20 15.36 -16.43
N ARG A 283 -6.71 15.41 -15.19
CA ARG A 283 -5.28 15.62 -14.88
C ARG A 283 -4.43 14.50 -15.48
N LEU A 284 -4.82 13.25 -15.30
CA LEU A 284 -4.17 12.09 -15.92
C LEU A 284 -4.29 12.14 -17.45
N GLY A 285 -5.43 12.56 -17.99
CA GLY A 285 -5.64 12.75 -19.42
C GLY A 285 -4.68 13.77 -20.06
N LYS A 286 -4.17 14.76 -19.31
CA LYS A 286 -3.10 15.67 -19.79
C LYS A 286 -1.80 14.91 -20.00
N PHE A 287 -1.39 14.04 -19.08
CA PHE A 287 -0.22 13.17 -19.26
C PHE A 287 -0.37 12.20 -20.44
N VAL A 288 -1.58 11.74 -20.73
CA VAL A 288 -1.82 10.90 -21.93
C VAL A 288 -1.55 11.67 -23.23
N ARG A 289 -1.87 12.96 -23.29
CA ARG A 289 -1.74 13.78 -24.51
C ARG A 289 -0.36 14.40 -24.66
N ASP A 290 0.17 14.94 -23.57
CA ASP A 290 1.24 15.93 -23.62
C ASP A 290 2.60 15.34 -23.19
N GLU A 291 2.63 14.19 -22.53
CA GLU A 291 3.88 13.60 -22.01
C GLU A 291 4.65 12.81 -23.09
N PRO A 292 5.95 13.09 -23.30
CA PRO A 292 6.78 12.35 -24.25
C PRO A 292 7.25 10.97 -23.74
N ASP A 293 7.27 10.74 -22.42
CA ASP A 293 7.67 9.45 -21.85
C ASP A 293 6.55 8.41 -22.01
N ASP A 294 6.83 7.38 -22.82
CA ASP A 294 5.91 6.28 -23.10
C ASP A 294 5.45 5.50 -21.85
N ILE A 295 6.29 5.39 -20.82
CA ILE A 295 5.94 4.71 -19.56
C ILE A 295 4.89 5.53 -18.83
N VAL A 296 5.10 6.85 -18.71
CA VAL A 296 4.15 7.77 -18.07
C VAL A 296 2.84 7.78 -18.85
N LYS A 297 2.91 7.93 -20.17
CA LYS A 297 1.75 7.96 -21.05
C LYS A 297 0.91 6.69 -20.96
N ARG A 298 1.54 5.50 -20.99
CA ARG A 298 0.84 4.22 -20.81
C ARG A 298 0.22 4.12 -19.43
N ALA A 299 0.96 4.46 -18.37
CA ALA A 299 0.43 4.41 -17.01
C ALA A 299 -0.79 5.32 -16.83
N ALA A 300 -0.71 6.57 -17.30
CA ALA A 300 -1.82 7.52 -17.27
C ALA A 300 -3.03 6.99 -18.06
N CYS A 301 -2.80 6.41 -19.23
CA CYS A 301 -3.86 5.83 -20.06
C CYS A 301 -4.58 4.68 -19.33
N HIS A 302 -3.82 3.76 -18.74
CA HIS A 302 -4.39 2.65 -17.96
C HIS A 302 -5.17 3.16 -16.74
N ALA A 303 -4.65 4.18 -16.05
CA ALA A 303 -5.33 4.79 -14.91
C ALA A 303 -6.67 5.40 -15.33
N VAL A 304 -6.70 6.20 -16.40
CA VAL A 304 -7.94 6.81 -16.93
C VAL A 304 -8.95 5.74 -17.34
N GLN A 305 -8.52 4.70 -18.08
CA GLN A 305 -9.40 3.60 -18.48
C GLN A 305 -10.04 2.88 -17.28
N ASN A 306 -9.25 2.61 -16.24
CA ASN A 306 -9.77 2.03 -15.00
C ASN A 306 -10.77 2.99 -14.32
N MET A 307 -10.48 4.28 -14.28
CA MET A 307 -11.37 5.27 -13.67
C MET A 307 -12.71 5.38 -14.41
N GLU A 308 -12.67 5.33 -15.74
CA GLU A 308 -13.86 5.34 -16.61
C GLU A 308 -14.70 4.07 -16.41
N ALA A 309 -14.07 2.90 -16.37
CA ALA A 309 -14.75 1.63 -16.10
C ALA A 309 -15.45 1.65 -14.73
N ILE A 310 -14.76 2.10 -13.68
CA ILE A 310 -15.31 2.23 -12.33
C ILE A 310 -16.55 3.14 -12.32
N ALA A 311 -16.45 4.33 -12.91
CA ALA A 311 -17.54 5.29 -12.97
C ALA A 311 -18.70 4.83 -13.89
N GLY A 312 -18.41 4.04 -14.92
CA GLY A 312 -19.41 3.46 -15.82
C GLY A 312 -20.24 2.38 -15.14
N GLU A 313 -19.59 1.45 -14.43
CA GLU A 313 -20.25 0.41 -13.63
C GLU A 313 -21.16 1.01 -12.55
N SER A 314 -20.71 2.06 -11.85
CA SER A 314 -21.54 2.75 -10.83
C SER A 314 -22.81 3.36 -11.43
N ARG A 315 -22.70 3.97 -12.62
CA ARG A 315 -23.87 4.53 -13.33
C ARG A 315 -24.87 3.45 -13.73
N GLN A 316 -24.39 2.29 -14.20
CA GLN A 316 -25.26 1.17 -14.55
C GLN A 316 -25.94 0.54 -13.33
N TYR A 317 -25.24 0.46 -12.19
CA TYR A 317 -25.82 -0.02 -10.94
C TYR A 317 -26.97 0.87 -10.46
N ASN A 318 -26.76 2.20 -10.46
CA ASN A 318 -27.78 3.16 -10.04
C ASN A 318 -29.00 3.15 -10.98
N ALA A 319 -28.80 3.11 -12.30
CA ALA A 319 -29.90 3.05 -13.26
C ALA A 319 -30.78 1.79 -13.09
N ARG A 320 -30.19 0.63 -12.78
CA ARG A 320 -30.93 -0.61 -12.53
C ARG A 320 -31.69 -0.62 -11.20
N HIS A 321 -31.25 0.17 -10.23
CA HIS A 321 -31.94 0.34 -8.96
C HIS A 321 -33.10 1.33 -9.07
N ASP A 322 -32.91 2.44 -9.79
CA ASP A 322 -33.99 3.40 -10.08
C ASP A 322 -35.11 2.77 -10.93
N GLU A 323 -34.78 1.87 -11.86
CA GLU A 323 -35.78 1.11 -12.64
C GLU A 323 -36.56 0.09 -11.80
N ARG A 324 -36.04 -0.38 -10.67
CA ARG A 324 -36.75 -1.31 -9.77
C ARG A 324 -37.62 -0.61 -8.75
N ASP A 325 -37.27 0.61 -8.33
CA ASP A 325 -38.14 1.44 -7.48
C ASP A 325 -39.25 2.15 -8.28
N GLY A 326 -39.22 2.08 -9.62
CA GLY A 326 -40.28 2.53 -10.51
C GLY A 326 -41.47 1.56 -10.68
N SER A 327 -41.38 0.29 -10.23
CA SER A 327 -42.53 -0.62 -10.25
C SER A 327 -43.29 -0.58 -8.92
N CYS A 328 -44.02 0.52 -8.72
CA CYS A 328 -45.15 0.51 -7.82
C CYS A 328 -46.21 -0.45 -8.41
N ILE A 329 -46.13 -1.74 -8.08
CA ILE A 329 -47.26 -2.66 -8.25
C ILE A 329 -48.25 -2.28 -7.14
N ILE A 330 -48.96 -1.18 -7.35
CA ILE A 330 -50.22 -0.94 -6.67
C ILE A 330 -51.14 -2.06 -7.14
N CYS A 331 -51.46 -2.94 -6.19
CA CYS A 331 -52.64 -3.78 -6.21
C CYS A 331 -53.86 -2.92 -6.59
N SER A 332 -54.18 -2.86 -7.88
CA SER A 332 -55.48 -2.41 -8.36
C SER A 332 -56.44 -3.57 -8.21
N THR A 333 -57.07 -3.69 -7.04
CA THR A 333 -58.46 -4.16 -6.84
C THR A 333 -58.71 -4.37 -5.35
N MET A 334 -59.18 -3.33 -4.66
CA MET A 334 -60.28 -3.40 -3.68
C MET A 334 -60.88 -2.00 -3.59
N MET A 335 -61.78 -1.69 -4.52
CA MET A 335 -62.79 -0.64 -4.33
C MET A 335 -63.90 -1.31 -3.52
N ASP A 336 -63.97 -1.00 -2.23
CA ASP A 336 -65.17 -1.21 -1.43
C ASP A 336 -66.22 -0.19 -1.91
N GLU A 337 -67.34 -0.69 -2.43
CA GLU A 337 -68.55 0.10 -2.65
C GLU A 337 -69.19 0.47 -1.30
N PRO A 338 -69.70 1.71 -1.16
CA PRO A 338 -70.40 2.12 0.04
C PRO A 338 -71.85 1.60 -0.01
N ARG A 339 -72.29 0.94 1.07
CA ARG A 339 -73.71 0.84 1.39
C ARG A 339 -74.19 2.20 1.89
N VAL A 340 -75.17 2.76 1.22
CA VAL A 340 -76.06 3.78 1.78
C VAL A 340 -77.47 3.22 1.64
N ASP A 341 -78.29 3.40 2.67
CA ASP A 341 -79.75 3.27 2.56
C ASP A 341 -80.35 4.22 1.51
#